data_AF-A0A7C1M9V8-F1
#
_entry.id   AF-A0A7C1M9V8-F1
#
_cell.length_a   1.000
_cell.length_b   1.000
_cell.length_c   1.000
_cell.angle_alpha   90.00
_cell.angle_beta   90.00
_cell.angle_gamma   90.00
#
_symmetry.space_group_name_H-M   'P 1'
#
loop_
_entity.id
_entity.type
_entity.pdbx_description
1 polymer ?
#
loop_
_entity_poly.entity_id
_entity_poly.type
_entity_poly.pdbx_seq_one_letter_code
_entity_poly.pdbx_strand_id
1 'polypeptide(L)'
;MKKKKVPKKRRSFWFIQPAHPYKNDICIFVGMTWEQVDKDFNVKDKSLKKFLETKKELFEEIMSGKMNGYKLRKDDTDHLFLILPPPKNNWEYWETLLHETAHLVQDLAYMKMLGGETEAQAYLHEHLFRSIRRKIMGLK
;
A
#
# COMPACT_ATOMS: atom_id res chain seq x y z
N MET A 1 -23.34 -28.35 16.96
CA MET A 1 -22.93 -26.97 16.58
C MET A 1 -21.53 -27.00 15.98
N LYS A 2 -21.35 -26.60 14.71
CA LYS A 2 -20.01 -26.48 14.11
C LYS A 2 -19.28 -25.32 14.80
N LYS A 3 -18.17 -25.58 15.49
CA LYS A 3 -17.31 -24.54 16.07
C LYS A 3 -16.96 -23.54 14.96
N LYS A 4 -17.42 -22.28 15.07
CA LYS A 4 -16.98 -21.19 14.19
C LYS A 4 -15.46 -21.12 14.31
N LYS A 5 -14.74 -21.45 13.23
CA LYS A 5 -13.28 -21.27 13.19
C LYS A 5 -13.01 -19.79 13.45
N VAL A 6 -12.36 -19.48 14.57
CA VAL A 6 -11.90 -18.13 14.86
C VAL A 6 -11.04 -17.69 13.68
N PRO A 7 -11.33 -16.55 13.02
CA PRO A 7 -10.52 -16.08 11.91
C PRO A 7 -9.08 -15.94 12.39
N LYS A 8 -8.14 -16.64 11.75
CA LYS A 8 -6.71 -16.52 12.03
C LYS A 8 -6.36 -15.03 11.95
N LYS A 9 -5.81 -14.46 13.02
CA LYS A 9 -5.34 -13.07 13.09
C LYS A 9 -4.55 -12.78 11.80
N ARG A 10 -5.07 -11.90 10.93
CA ARG A 10 -4.40 -11.61 9.65
C ARG A 10 -3.02 -11.08 9.99
N ARG A 11 -1.99 -11.79 9.51
CA ARG A 11 -0.58 -11.47 9.74
C ARG A 11 -0.26 -10.11 9.12
N SER A 12 0.77 -9.45 9.60
CA SER A 12 1.44 -8.38 8.86
C SER A 12 2.12 -8.99 7.64
N PHE A 13 2.12 -8.27 6.52
CA PHE A 13 2.75 -8.71 5.27
C PHE A 13 3.00 -7.54 4.34
N TRP A 14 3.85 -7.76 3.35
CA TRP A 14 4.05 -6.84 2.24
C TRP A 14 3.91 -7.57 0.90
N PHE A 15 3.64 -6.80 -0.15
CA PHE A 15 3.64 -7.31 -1.52
C PHE A 15 3.88 -6.19 -2.51
N ILE A 16 4.30 -6.57 -3.71
CA ILE A 16 4.38 -5.67 -4.85
C ILE A 16 3.04 -5.67 -5.58
N GLN A 17 2.51 -4.48 -5.83
CA GLN A 17 1.36 -4.25 -6.67
C GLN A 17 1.82 -3.67 -8.01
N PRO A 18 1.68 -4.42 -9.12
CA PRO A 18 1.99 -3.88 -10.43
C PRO A 18 0.99 -2.77 -10.77
N ALA A 19 1.51 -1.61 -11.19
CA ALA A 19 0.73 -0.57 -11.84
C ALA A 19 0.77 -0.79 -13.35
N HIS A 20 0.14 -1.87 -13.83
CA HIS A 20 0.14 -2.23 -15.26
C HIS A 20 -0.36 -1.04 -16.11
N PRO A 21 0.30 -0.67 -17.22
CA PRO A 21 1.43 -1.32 -17.90
C PRO A 21 2.84 -0.88 -17.46
N TYR A 22 2.98 -0.10 -16.38
CA TYR A 22 4.24 0.56 -16.03
C TYR A 22 5.17 -0.30 -15.16
N LYS A 23 6.48 -0.08 -15.30
CA LYS A 23 7.54 -0.67 -14.45
C LYS A 23 7.53 -0.17 -12.99
N ASN A 24 6.59 0.70 -12.62
CA ASN A 24 6.50 1.23 -11.26
C ASN A 24 5.71 0.23 -10.42
N ASP A 25 6.45 -0.68 -9.82
CA ASP A 25 5.94 -1.61 -8.83
C ASP A 25 5.66 -0.85 -7.51
N ILE A 26 4.39 -0.78 -7.11
CA ILE A 26 4.00 -0.13 -5.86
C ILE A 26 4.25 -1.12 -4.72
N CYS A 27 5.08 -0.75 -3.75
CA CYS A 27 5.32 -1.62 -2.59
C CYS A 27 4.27 -1.35 -1.51
N ILE A 28 3.49 -2.36 -1.15
CA ILE A 28 2.41 -2.24 -0.17
C ILE A 28 2.84 -2.92 1.14
N PHE A 29 2.85 -2.18 2.24
CA PHE A 29 3.09 -2.68 3.59
C PHE A 29 1.76 -2.69 4.37
N VAL A 30 1.40 -3.84 4.94
CA VAL A 30 0.10 -4.02 5.61
C VAL A 30 0.33 -4.50 7.04
N GLY A 31 0.00 -3.63 8.00
CA GLY A 31 0.13 -3.88 9.43
C GLY A 31 1.57 -4.15 9.88
N MET A 32 2.56 -3.69 9.13
CA MET A 32 3.98 -3.91 9.44
C MET A 32 4.54 -2.76 10.27
N THR A 33 5.25 -3.07 11.36
CA THR A 33 6.10 -2.09 12.05
C THR A 33 7.38 -1.84 11.25
N TRP A 34 8.09 -0.76 11.56
CA TRP A 34 9.40 -0.50 10.94
C TRP A 34 10.38 -1.67 11.14
N GLU A 35 10.42 -2.26 12.32
CA GLU A 35 11.32 -3.39 12.62
C GLU A 35 11.00 -4.62 11.75
N GLN A 36 9.71 -4.83 11.44
CA GLN A 36 9.29 -5.89 10.53
C GLN A 36 9.68 -5.56 9.09
N VAL A 37 9.55 -4.30 8.67
CA VAL A 37 9.99 -3.85 7.34
C VAL A 37 11.49 -4.00 7.20
N ASP A 38 12.29 -3.50 8.15
CA ASP A 38 13.75 -3.57 8.11
C ASP A 38 14.27 -5.01 8.02
N LYS A 39 13.58 -5.95 8.68
CA LYS A 39 13.91 -7.38 8.67
C LYS A 39 13.46 -8.11 7.41
N ASP A 40 12.19 -7.93 7.01
CA ASP A 40 11.55 -8.77 5.98
C ASP A 40 11.66 -8.16 4.57
N PHE A 41 11.83 -6.84 4.48
CA PHE A 41 11.98 -6.12 3.22
C PHE A 41 13.47 -5.95 2.89
N ASN A 42 14.06 -7.01 2.32
CA ASN A 42 15.45 -7.00 1.89
C ASN A 42 15.63 -6.23 0.57
N VAL A 43 15.78 -4.91 0.68
CA VAL A 43 16.02 -4.05 -0.48
C VAL A 43 17.51 -4.09 -0.85
N LYS A 44 17.82 -4.60 -2.05
CA LYS A 44 19.19 -4.55 -2.60
C LYS A 44 19.64 -3.10 -2.84
N ASP A 45 18.70 -2.20 -3.08
CA ASP A 45 18.92 -0.77 -3.21
C ASP A 45 19.01 -0.09 -1.83
N LYS A 46 20.24 0.27 -1.44
CA LYS A 46 20.54 0.97 -0.19
C LYS A 46 19.87 2.35 -0.10
N SER A 47 19.64 3.02 -1.22
CA SER A 47 19.02 4.35 -1.24
C SER A 47 17.54 4.29 -0.85
N LEU A 48 16.83 3.26 -1.32
CA LEU A 48 15.44 3.00 -0.96
C LEU A 48 15.31 2.62 0.52
N LYS A 49 16.22 1.78 1.01
CA LYS A 49 16.24 1.42 2.44
C LYS A 49 16.43 2.65 3.33
N LYS A 50 17.43 3.48 3.03
CA LYS A 50 17.69 4.73 3.76
C LYS A 50 16.50 5.69 3.69
N PHE A 51 15.84 5.80 2.53
CA PHE A 51 14.62 6.60 2.40
C PHE A 51 13.51 6.11 3.33
N LEU A 52 13.21 4.81 3.34
CA LEU A 52 12.16 4.26 4.22
C LEU A 52 12.50 4.42 5.70
N GLU A 53 13.79 4.35 6.06
CA GLU A 53 14.27 4.58 7.42
C GLU A 53 13.97 6.02 7.90
N THR A 54 14.05 7.01 7.01
CA THR A 54 13.59 8.39 7.33
C THR A 54 12.09 8.51 7.58
N LYS A 55 11.31 7.47 7.28
CA LYS A 55 9.86 7.41 7.46
C LYS A 55 9.44 6.51 8.63
N LYS A 56 10.37 6.14 9.52
CA LYS A 56 10.08 5.29 10.68
C LYS A 56 8.90 5.81 11.53
N GLU A 57 8.89 7.10 11.85
CA GLU A 57 7.81 7.71 12.65
C GLU A 57 6.44 7.52 12.01
N LEU A 58 6.35 7.60 10.68
CA LEU A 58 5.10 7.36 9.96
C LEU A 58 4.59 5.92 10.14
N PHE A 59 5.47 4.92 10.14
CA PHE A 59 5.07 3.55 10.46
C PHE A 59 4.50 3.45 11.88
N GLU A 60 5.13 4.11 12.85
CA GLU A 60 4.67 4.12 14.24
C GLU A 60 3.32 4.83 14.40
N GLU A 61 3.10 5.95 13.73
CA GLU A 61 1.83 6.69 13.72
C GLU A 61 0.69 5.87 13.12
N ILE A 62 0.94 5.16 12.02
CA ILE A 62 -0.08 4.29 11.40
C ILE A 62 -0.36 3.07 12.29
N MET A 63 0.67 2.43 12.84
CA MET A 63 0.47 1.25 13.71
C MET A 63 -0.17 1.59 15.05
N SER A 64 0.05 2.81 15.58
CA SER A 64 -0.62 3.30 16.79
C SER A 64 -2.05 3.77 16.56
N GLY A 65 -2.48 3.91 15.30
CA GLY A 65 -3.82 4.36 14.94
C GLY A 65 -4.00 5.88 14.97
N LYS A 66 -2.90 6.65 15.03
CA LYS A 66 -2.94 8.11 14.82
C LYS A 66 -3.22 8.46 13.36
N MET A 67 -2.82 7.59 12.44
CA MET A 67 -3.08 7.68 11.01
C MET A 67 -3.68 6.38 10.47
N ASN A 68 -4.58 6.49 9.49
CA ASN A 68 -5.30 5.34 8.94
C ASN A 68 -4.61 4.68 7.73
N GLY A 69 -3.55 5.30 7.20
CA GLY A 69 -2.81 4.84 6.03
C GLY A 69 -2.08 6.01 5.38
N TYR A 70 -1.08 5.72 4.54
CA TYR A 70 -0.36 6.77 3.82
C TYR A 70 0.38 6.21 2.60
N LYS A 71 0.17 6.83 1.43
CA LYS A 71 1.05 6.70 0.26
C LYS A 71 2.41 7.39 0.46
N LEU A 72 3.48 6.86 -0.11
CA LEU A 72 4.76 7.55 -0.20
C LEU A 72 5.27 7.52 -1.63
N ARG A 73 5.95 8.58 -2.02
CA ARG A 73 6.72 8.66 -3.25
C ARG A 73 8.16 9.02 -2.90
N LYS A 74 9.13 8.35 -3.53
CA LYS A 74 10.52 8.78 -3.50
C LYS A 74 10.81 9.59 -4.76
N ASP A 75 11.02 10.89 -4.58
CA ASP A 75 11.08 11.90 -5.64
C ASP A 75 12.01 11.53 -6.80
N ASP A 76 13.20 11.00 -6.53
CA ASP A 76 14.22 10.79 -7.58
C ASP A 76 14.06 9.51 -8.41
N THR A 77 13.16 8.60 -8.03
CA THR A 77 13.20 7.21 -8.52
C THR A 77 11.85 6.65 -8.92
N ASP A 78 10.79 7.46 -8.92
CA ASP A 78 9.42 7.04 -9.25
C ASP A 78 8.91 5.82 -8.45
N HIS A 79 9.52 5.55 -7.29
CA HIS A 79 9.10 4.47 -6.41
C HIS A 79 7.90 4.94 -5.59
N LEU A 80 6.85 4.12 -5.61
CA LEU A 80 5.65 4.33 -4.83
C LEU A 80 5.52 3.27 -3.74
N PHE A 81 5.08 3.71 -2.58
CA PHE A 81 4.78 2.85 -1.46
C PHE A 81 3.39 3.16 -0.92
N LEU A 82 2.77 2.18 -0.30
CA LEU A 82 1.54 2.36 0.47
C LEU A 82 1.70 1.65 1.81
N ILE A 83 1.53 2.39 2.90
CA ILE A 83 1.58 1.85 4.26
C ILE A 83 0.15 1.85 4.80
N LEU A 84 -0.32 0.68 5.23
CA LEU A 84 -1.66 0.47 5.78
C LEU A 84 -1.58 -0.13 7.19
N PRO A 85 -2.51 0.22 8.08
CA PRO A 85 -2.61 -0.41 9.39
C PRO A 85 -3.01 -1.89 9.26
N PRO A 86 -2.99 -2.65 10.39
CA PRO A 86 -3.43 -4.03 10.38
C PRO A 86 -4.84 -4.18 9.76
N PRO A 87 -5.08 -5.21 8.92
CA PRO A 87 -6.33 -5.33 8.19
C PRO A 87 -7.56 -5.35 9.09
N LYS A 88 -8.48 -4.43 8.87
CA LYS A 88 -9.81 -4.44 9.48
C LYS A 88 -10.85 -4.63 8.38
N ASN A 89 -11.84 -5.50 8.63
CA ASN A 89 -12.96 -5.68 7.71
C ASN A 89 -14.11 -4.74 8.10
N ASN A 90 -13.85 -3.44 8.04
CA ASN A 90 -14.83 -2.39 8.28
C ASN A 90 -14.78 -1.37 7.14
N TRP A 91 -15.80 -0.53 7.06
CA TRP A 91 -15.91 0.44 5.98
C TRP A 91 -14.78 1.48 6.01
N GLU A 92 -14.45 2.01 7.18
CA GLU A 92 -13.37 2.98 7.39
C GLU A 92 -12.00 2.54 6.82
N TYR A 93 -11.63 1.26 6.99
CA TYR A 93 -10.40 0.72 6.43
C TYR A 93 -10.44 0.71 4.89
N TRP A 94 -11.59 0.36 4.31
CA TRP A 94 -11.78 0.34 2.87
C TRP A 94 -11.89 1.75 2.28
N GLU A 95 -12.48 2.70 2.98
CA GLU A 95 -12.45 4.12 2.60
C GLU A 95 -11.02 4.66 2.58
N THR A 96 -10.22 4.31 3.60
CA THR A 96 -8.81 4.69 3.61
C THR A 96 -8.06 4.11 2.41
N LEU A 97 -8.26 2.83 2.11
CA LEU A 97 -7.65 2.21 0.93
C LEU A 97 -8.13 2.89 -0.37
N LEU A 98 -9.40 3.24 -0.47
CA LEU A 98 -9.96 3.94 -1.62
C LEU A 98 -9.31 5.33 -1.80
N HIS A 99 -9.15 6.08 -0.71
CA HIS A 99 -8.53 7.40 -0.69
C HIS A 99 -7.05 7.33 -1.09
N GLU A 100 -6.26 6.46 -0.44
CA GLU A 100 -4.83 6.35 -0.73
C GLU A 100 -4.56 5.83 -2.15
N THR A 101 -5.42 4.96 -2.68
CA THR A 101 -5.30 4.53 -4.09
C THR A 101 -5.62 5.63 -5.08
N ALA A 102 -6.48 6.60 -4.73
CA ALA A 102 -6.71 7.77 -5.57
C ALA A 102 -5.43 8.65 -5.64
N HIS A 103 -4.74 8.83 -4.51
CA HIS A 103 -3.45 9.53 -4.48
C HIS A 103 -2.36 8.79 -5.27
N LEU A 104 -2.30 7.45 -5.17
CA LEU A 104 -1.39 6.66 -6.00
C LEU A 104 -1.63 6.87 -7.50
N VAL A 105 -2.90 6.95 -7.91
CA VAL A 105 -3.26 7.21 -9.32
C VAL A 105 -2.85 8.62 -9.74
N GLN A 106 -3.03 9.63 -8.88
CA GLN A 106 -2.55 10.99 -9.16
C GLN A 106 -1.04 11.04 -9.38
N ASP A 107 -0.26 10.38 -8.53
CA ASP A 107 1.19 10.28 -8.70
C ASP A 107 1.56 9.52 -9.98
N LEU A 108 0.89 8.40 -10.27
CA LEU A 108 1.11 7.65 -11.51
C LEU A 108 0.76 8.48 -12.75
N ALA A 109 -0.33 9.24 -12.71
CA ALA A 109 -0.75 10.10 -13.80
C ALA A 109 0.29 11.20 -14.07
N TYR A 110 0.86 11.78 -13.02
CA TYR A 110 1.97 12.73 -13.12
C TYR A 110 3.22 12.09 -13.71
N MET A 111 3.66 10.94 -13.19
CA MET A 111 4.89 10.27 -13.63
C MET A 111 4.80 9.72 -15.05
N LYS A 112 3.60 9.35 -15.52
CA LYS A 112 3.39 8.63 -16.80
C LYS A 112 2.65 9.44 -17.85
N MET A 113 2.50 10.75 -17.64
CA MET A 113 1.83 11.67 -18.57
C MET A 113 0.38 11.28 -18.91
N LEU A 114 -0.31 10.57 -18.01
CA LEU A 114 -1.73 10.23 -18.15
C LEU A 114 -2.66 11.32 -17.57
N GLY A 115 -2.13 12.49 -17.22
CA GLY A 115 -2.86 13.54 -16.50
C GLY A 115 -4.17 14.00 -17.17
N GLY A 116 -4.27 13.91 -18.50
CA GLY A 116 -5.48 14.27 -19.26
C GLY A 116 -6.48 13.12 -19.47
N GLU A 117 -6.11 11.88 -19.15
CA GLU A 117 -6.89 10.68 -19.46
C GLU A 117 -7.79 10.29 -18.27
N THR A 118 -8.87 11.02 -18.04
CA THR A 118 -9.75 10.82 -16.87
C THR A 118 -10.31 9.40 -16.78
N GLU A 119 -10.73 8.83 -17.91
CA GLU A 119 -11.28 7.47 -17.93
C GLU A 119 -10.21 6.42 -17.62
N ALA A 120 -9.00 6.57 -18.17
CA ALA A 120 -7.88 5.68 -17.87
C ALA A 120 -7.48 5.75 -16.38
N GLN A 121 -7.47 6.95 -15.80
CA GLN A 121 -7.21 7.13 -14.37
C GLN A 121 -8.29 6.45 -13.51
N ALA A 122 -9.57 6.57 -13.88
CA ALA A 122 -10.67 5.92 -13.17
C ALA A 122 -10.55 4.39 -13.22
N TYR A 123 -10.26 3.81 -14.38
CA TYR A 123 -10.02 2.37 -14.49
C TYR A 123 -8.81 1.90 -13.69
N LEU A 124 -7.72 2.66 -13.69
CA LEU A 124 -6.54 2.35 -12.91
C LEU A 124 -6.84 2.40 -11.40
N HIS A 125 -7.61 3.40 -10.95
CA HIS A 125 -8.05 3.51 -9.57
C HIS A 125 -8.89 2.30 -9.15
N GLU A 126 -9.91 1.97 -9.94
CA GLU A 126 -10.76 0.81 -9.67
C GLU A 126 -9.94 -0.49 -9.63
N HIS A 127 -9.04 -0.68 -10.59
CA HIS A 127 -8.17 -1.84 -10.66
C HIS A 127 -7.26 -1.95 -9.43
N LEU A 128 -6.57 -0.87 -9.05
CA LEU A 128 -5.68 -0.85 -7.88
C LEU A 128 -6.46 -1.12 -6.60
N PHE A 129 -7.57 -0.40 -6.39
CA PHE A 129 -8.42 -0.61 -5.22
C PHE A 129 -8.88 -2.08 -5.10
N ARG A 130 -9.47 -2.62 -6.17
CA ARG A 130 -10.00 -4.00 -6.16
C ARG A 130 -8.90 -5.04 -5.97
N SER A 131 -7.77 -4.90 -6.68
CA SER A 131 -6.68 -5.88 -6.62
C SER A 131 -5.97 -5.89 -5.27
N ILE A 132 -5.66 -4.71 -4.71
CA ILE A 132 -5.05 -4.57 -3.38
C ILE A 132 -6.02 -5.11 -2.32
N ARG A 133 -7.30 -4.73 -2.38
CA ARG A 133 -8.33 -5.25 -1.45
C ARG A 133 -8.42 -6.77 -1.46
N ARG A 134 -8.44 -7.40 -2.63
CA ARG A 134 -8.46 -8.87 -2.77
C ARG A 134 -7.25 -9.52 -2.10
N LYS A 135 -6.05 -8.99 -2.36
CA LYS A 135 -4.81 -9.47 -1.72
C LYS A 135 -4.86 -9.33 -0.20
N ILE A 136 -5.31 -8.18 0.32
CA ILE A 136 -5.52 -7.96 1.77
C ILE A 136 -6.54 -8.95 2.34
N MET A 137 -7.55 -9.30 1.55
CA MET A 137 -8.57 -10.26 1.95
C MET A 137 -8.12 -11.73 1.88
N GLY A 138 -6.95 -12.01 1.31
CA GLY A 138 -6.49 -13.37 1.02
C GLY A 138 -7.30 -14.04 -0.09
N LEU A 139 -7.97 -13.25 -0.92
CA LEU A 139 -8.71 -13.72 -2.10
C LEU A 139 -7.75 -13.71 -3.28
N LYS A 140 -7.59 -14.87 -3.94
CA LYS A 140 -6.85 -14.99 -5.20
C LYS A 140 -7.65 -14.33 -6.31
#